data_AF-K5BAW5-F1
#
_entry.id   AF-K5BAW5-F1
#
_cell.length_a   1.000
_cell.length_b   1.000
_cell.length_c   1.000
_cell.angle_alpha   90.00
_cell.angle_beta   90.00
_cell.angle_gamma   90.00
#
_symmetry.space_group_name_H-M   'P 1'
#
loop_
_entity.id
_entity.type
_entity.pdbx_description
1 polymer ?
#
loop_
_entity_poly.entity_id
_entity_poly.type
_entity_poly.pdbx_seq_one_letter_code
_entity_poly.pdbx_strand_id
1 'polypeptide(L)'
;MYARMAGIAAGALLTLSAVGPAAASPPSYGSNGVFGVTTNPRDGWATAYLPPGRYRVDQAPSMPPYQSAPGSWYRCRDLPCGPGFPGNVIASGAAIRDVPTFVDVLPTDVAVALHNVTFTITP
;
A
#
# COMPACT_ATOMS: atom_id res chain seq x y z
N MET A 1 72.19 -14.94 31.78
CA MET A 1 72.16 -15.61 30.47
C MET A 1 70.69 -15.97 30.18
N TYR A 2 70.21 -15.64 28.99
CA TYR A 2 68.82 -15.76 28.45
C TYR A 2 68.26 -17.21 28.55
N ALA A 3 66.95 -17.54 28.51
CA ALA A 3 65.86 -17.21 27.58
C ALA A 3 64.48 -17.65 28.16
N ARG A 4 63.38 -16.88 28.11
CA ARG A 4 62.24 -16.80 27.13
C ARG A 4 61.51 -18.11 26.73
N MET A 5 60.22 -18.19 27.12
CA MET A 5 59.05 -18.81 26.43
C MET A 5 57.83 -17.98 26.88
N ALA A 6 57.03 -17.21 26.10
CA ALA A 6 56.35 -17.40 24.80
C ALA A 6 55.33 -18.57 24.83
N GLY A 7 54.02 -18.42 24.63
CA GLY A 7 53.18 -17.26 24.33
C GLY A 7 51.71 -17.64 24.07
N ILE A 8 50.90 -16.59 23.85
CA ILE A 8 49.68 -16.50 23.02
C ILE A 8 48.45 -17.29 23.46
N ALA A 9 47.54 -16.61 24.16
CA ALA A 9 46.12 -16.99 24.26
C ALA A 9 45.36 -16.43 23.05
N ALA A 10 44.75 -17.32 22.26
CA ALA A 10 43.93 -16.98 21.10
C ALA A 10 42.56 -16.45 21.55
N GLY A 11 42.29 -15.16 21.33
CA GLY A 11 40.96 -14.56 21.49
C GLY A 11 40.21 -14.58 20.16
N ALA A 12 39.21 -15.45 20.02
CA ALA A 12 38.30 -15.44 18.89
C ALA A 12 37.21 -14.38 19.12
N LEU A 13 37.33 -13.23 18.44
CA LEU A 13 36.29 -12.21 18.35
C LEU A 13 35.26 -12.65 17.30
N LEU A 14 34.13 -13.21 17.74
CA LEU A 14 32.96 -13.44 16.90
C LEU A 14 32.22 -12.11 16.73
N THR A 15 32.28 -11.55 15.53
CA THR A 15 31.51 -10.37 15.11
C THR A 15 30.02 -10.72 15.04
N LEU A 16 29.23 -10.21 15.98
CA LEU A 16 27.76 -10.19 15.88
C LEU A 16 27.36 -9.22 14.75
N SER A 17 26.96 -9.74 13.60
CA SER A 17 26.25 -8.97 12.58
C SER A 17 24.82 -8.71 13.05
N ALA A 18 24.49 -7.45 13.32
CA ALA A 18 23.14 -7.02 13.66
C ALA A 18 22.21 -7.19 12.43
N VAL A 19 21.33 -8.19 12.47
CA VAL A 19 20.17 -8.30 11.58
C VAL A 19 19.13 -7.26 12.01
N GLY A 20 19.08 -6.13 11.30
CA GLY A 20 18.01 -5.14 11.48
C GLY A 20 16.65 -5.71 11.08
N PRO A 21 15.53 -5.17 11.60
CA PRO A 21 14.20 -5.64 11.24
C PRO A 21 13.95 -5.40 9.74
N ALA A 22 13.42 -6.41 9.06
CA ALA A 22 12.95 -6.26 7.69
C ALA A 22 11.80 -5.25 7.68
N ALA A 23 11.96 -4.14 6.95
CA ALA A 23 10.88 -3.19 6.75
C ALA A 23 9.72 -3.90 6.03
N ALA A 24 8.52 -3.87 6.62
CA ALA A 24 7.32 -4.39 5.98
C ALA A 24 7.04 -3.56 4.72
N SER A 25 6.69 -4.23 3.61
CA SER A 25 6.22 -3.54 2.42
C SER A 25 5.01 -2.66 2.77
N PRO A 26 4.88 -1.46 2.18
CA PRO A 26 3.73 -0.60 2.42
C PRO A 26 2.43 -1.35 2.14
N PRO A 27 1.39 -1.20 2.98
CA PRO A 27 0.10 -1.85 2.74
C PRO A 27 -0.47 -1.43 1.37
N SER A 28 -1.01 -2.42 0.66
CA SER A 28 -1.66 -2.24 -0.64
C SER A 28 -3.11 -2.71 -0.58
N TYR A 29 -4.00 -1.97 -1.24
CA TYR A 29 -5.44 -2.21 -1.29
C TYR A 29 -5.89 -2.28 -2.75
N GLY A 30 -6.76 -3.22 -3.13
CA GLY A 30 -7.42 -3.15 -4.42
C GLY A 30 -7.44 -4.43 -5.22
N SER A 31 -7.04 -4.33 -6.48
CA SER A 31 -7.64 -5.04 -7.61
C SER A 31 -9.10 -4.64 -7.82
N ASN A 32 -10.02 -5.05 -6.95
CA ASN A 32 -11.42 -4.68 -7.02
C ASN A 32 -12.03 -4.62 -5.61
N GLY A 33 -12.98 -3.71 -5.39
CA GLY A 33 -13.77 -3.66 -4.16
C GLY A 33 -14.03 -2.26 -3.64
N VAL A 34 -14.79 -2.17 -2.55
CA VAL A 34 -15.07 -0.92 -1.84
C VAL A 34 -14.31 -0.95 -0.52
N PHE A 35 -13.45 0.03 -0.30
CA PHE A 35 -12.62 0.14 0.89
C PHE A 35 -13.11 1.32 1.73
N GLY A 36 -13.50 1.06 2.98
CA GLY A 36 -13.93 2.10 3.91
C GLY A 36 -12.74 2.92 4.40
N VAL A 37 -12.94 4.20 4.66
CA VAL A 37 -11.90 5.05 5.26
C VAL A 37 -12.00 4.97 6.78
N THR A 38 -10.91 4.56 7.43
CA THR A 38 -10.89 4.26 8.88
C THR A 38 -11.32 5.43 9.78
N THR A 39 -11.18 6.68 9.33
CA THR A 39 -11.55 7.87 10.10
C THR A 39 -13.01 8.27 9.96
N ASN A 40 -13.75 7.68 9.01
CA ASN A 40 -15.18 7.92 8.84
C ASN A 40 -15.89 6.61 8.42
N PRO A 41 -15.84 5.57 9.28
CA PRO A 41 -16.35 4.25 8.93
C PRO A 41 -17.88 4.27 8.78
N ARG A 42 -18.36 3.41 7.89
CA ARG A 42 -19.77 3.08 7.70
C ARG A 42 -19.90 1.57 7.56
N ASP A 43 -20.80 1.00 8.34
CA ASP A 43 -20.95 -0.45 8.42
C ASP A 43 -21.58 -1.05 7.15
N GLY A 44 -21.23 -2.30 6.86
CA GLY A 44 -21.99 -3.17 5.97
C GLY A 44 -21.59 -3.19 4.48
N TRP A 45 -20.69 -2.34 4.02
CA TRP A 45 -20.35 -2.26 2.58
C TRP A 45 -18.86 -2.30 2.24
N ALA A 46 -17.97 -2.10 3.22
CA ALA A 46 -16.53 -2.10 3.00
C ALA A 46 -15.94 -3.53 3.03
N THR A 47 -15.18 -3.89 1.99
CA THR A 47 -14.40 -5.12 1.91
C THR A 47 -13.26 -5.13 2.95
N ALA A 48 -12.63 -3.97 3.12
CA ALA A 48 -11.58 -3.71 4.10
C ALA A 48 -11.53 -2.21 4.38
N TYR A 49 -10.67 -1.81 5.32
CA TYR A 49 -10.50 -0.40 5.66
C TYR A 49 -9.09 0.08 5.35
N LEU A 50 -8.99 1.31 4.84
CA LEU A 50 -7.73 2.00 4.58
C LEU A 50 -7.66 3.31 5.40
N PRO A 51 -6.45 3.71 5.86
CA PRO A 51 -6.26 5.01 6.47
C PRO A 51 -6.42 6.15 5.46
N PRO A 52 -6.76 7.37 5.90
CA PRO A 52 -6.58 8.53 5.03
C PRO A 52 -5.08 8.74 4.74
N GLY A 53 -4.78 9.32 3.60
CA GLY A 53 -3.40 9.53 3.18
C GLY A 53 -3.25 9.62 1.67
N ARG A 54 -2.01 9.79 1.23
CA ARG A 54 -1.66 9.78 -0.19
C ARG A 54 -1.37 8.35 -0.63
N TYR A 55 -1.96 7.99 -1.76
CA TYR A 55 -1.82 6.68 -2.37
C TYR A 55 -1.26 6.82 -3.77
N ARG A 56 -0.30 5.96 -4.09
CA ARG A 56 0.04 5.67 -5.48
C ARG A 56 -1.05 4.77 -6.04
N VAL A 57 -1.47 5.07 -7.27
CA VAL A 57 -2.48 4.30 -7.99
C VAL A 57 -1.80 3.59 -9.15
N ASP A 58 -1.81 2.26 -9.11
CA ASP A 58 -1.27 1.42 -10.17
C ASP A 58 -2.38 0.56 -10.78
N GLN A 59 -2.22 0.13 -12.03
CA GLN A 59 -3.10 -0.89 -12.58
C GLN A 59 -2.95 -2.19 -11.80
N ALA A 60 -4.06 -2.92 -11.65
CA ALA A 60 -4.04 -4.22 -11.00
C ALA A 60 -3.03 -5.15 -11.70
N PRO A 61 -2.24 -5.94 -10.94
CA PRO A 61 -1.25 -6.84 -11.52
C PRO A 61 -1.90 -7.89 -12.42
N SER A 62 -1.14 -8.36 -13.41
CA SER A 62 -1.58 -9.33 -14.42
C SER A 62 -0.48 -10.37 -14.67
N MET A 63 -0.87 -11.55 -15.15
CA MET A 63 0.12 -12.56 -15.58
C MET A 63 0.65 -12.23 -16.98
N PRO A 64 1.98 -12.19 -17.20
CA PRO A 64 2.55 -12.05 -18.53
C PRO A 64 2.07 -13.17 -19.48
N PRO A 65 1.78 -12.89 -20.77
CA PRO A 65 1.87 -11.59 -21.46
C PRO A 65 0.60 -10.73 -21.36
N TYR A 66 -0.39 -11.16 -20.58
CA TYR A 66 -1.68 -10.47 -20.45
C TYR A 66 -1.55 -9.17 -19.68
N GLN A 67 -2.41 -8.22 -20.02
CA GLN A 67 -2.48 -6.93 -19.36
C GLN A 67 -3.87 -6.73 -18.78
N SER A 68 -3.93 -6.20 -17.57
CA SER A 68 -5.18 -5.78 -16.95
C SER A 68 -5.81 -4.69 -17.78
N ALA A 69 -7.15 -4.73 -17.85
CA ALA A 69 -7.89 -3.63 -18.44
C ALA A 69 -7.54 -2.29 -17.75
N PRO A 70 -7.72 -1.15 -18.44
CA PRO A 70 -7.67 0.16 -17.80
C PRO A 70 -8.50 0.17 -16.52
N GLY A 71 -7.89 0.64 -15.44
CA GLY A 71 -8.52 0.66 -14.13
C GLY A 71 -8.98 2.06 -13.73
N SER A 72 -9.96 2.13 -12.84
CA SER A 72 -10.47 3.38 -12.27
C SER A 72 -10.67 3.28 -10.76
N TRP A 73 -10.67 4.44 -10.12
CA TRP A 73 -11.00 4.59 -8.71
C TRP A 73 -12.05 5.69 -8.52
N TYR A 74 -12.80 5.60 -7.43
CA TYR A 74 -13.82 6.55 -7.03
C TYR A 74 -13.71 6.82 -5.54
N ARG A 75 -13.54 8.07 -5.14
CA ARG A 75 -13.69 8.50 -3.75
C ARG A 75 -15.14 8.91 -3.54
N CYS A 76 -15.70 8.55 -2.40
CA CYS A 76 -17.12 8.77 -2.12
C CYS A 76 -17.35 9.43 -0.76
N ARG A 77 -18.36 10.30 -0.71
CA ARG A 77 -18.84 10.95 0.52
C ARG A 77 -19.78 10.08 1.34
N ASP A 78 -20.35 9.04 0.72
CA ASP A 78 -21.29 8.12 1.35
C ASP A 78 -21.34 6.79 0.59
N LEU A 79 -22.11 5.83 1.11
CA LEU A 79 -22.39 4.54 0.48
C LEU A 79 -23.78 4.52 -0.17
N PRO A 80 -23.99 3.77 -1.26
CA PRO A 80 -23.01 2.94 -1.96
C PRO A 80 -21.98 3.78 -2.74
N CYS A 81 -20.75 3.27 -2.84
CA CYS A 81 -19.64 3.96 -3.48
C CYS A 81 -19.32 3.33 -4.84
N GLY A 82 -19.34 4.13 -5.91
CA GLY A 82 -18.96 3.69 -7.25
C GLY A 82 -19.74 4.40 -8.37
N PRO A 83 -19.45 4.06 -9.64
CA PRO A 83 -20.00 4.76 -10.81
C PRO A 83 -21.51 4.64 -10.97
N GLY A 84 -22.14 3.60 -10.39
CA GLY A 84 -23.59 3.43 -10.37
C GLY A 84 -24.32 4.41 -9.43
N PHE A 85 -23.59 5.11 -8.56
CA PHE A 85 -24.14 6.03 -7.55
C PHE A 85 -23.42 7.39 -7.61
N PRO A 86 -23.51 8.13 -8.73
CA PRO A 86 -22.71 9.33 -8.96
C PRO A 86 -22.96 10.44 -7.93
N GLY A 87 -24.15 10.49 -7.31
CA GLY A 87 -24.45 11.45 -6.23
C GLY A 87 -23.57 11.28 -4.99
N ASN A 88 -23.00 10.08 -4.78
CA ASN A 88 -22.10 9.80 -3.67
C ASN A 88 -20.62 9.98 -4.06
N VAL A 89 -20.30 10.04 -5.35
CA VAL A 89 -18.92 10.19 -5.85
C VAL A 89 -18.49 11.65 -5.70
N ILE A 90 -17.31 11.86 -5.12
CA ILE A 90 -16.70 13.20 -4.94
C ILE A 90 -15.46 13.40 -5.81
N ALA A 91 -14.78 12.32 -6.16
CA ALA A 91 -13.68 12.34 -7.11
C ALA A 91 -13.53 10.97 -7.76
N SER A 92 -12.99 10.95 -8.97
CA SER A 92 -12.63 9.72 -9.66
C SER A 92 -11.38 9.94 -10.50
N GLY A 93 -10.76 8.84 -10.90
CA GLY A 93 -9.59 8.88 -11.77
C GLY A 93 -9.26 7.51 -12.32
N ALA A 94 -8.25 7.47 -13.18
CA ALA A 94 -7.71 6.25 -13.76
C ALA A 94 -6.28 6.00 -13.29
N ALA A 95 -5.86 4.74 -13.33
CA ALA A 95 -4.44 4.40 -13.33
C ALA A 95 -3.88 4.61 -14.74
N ILE A 96 -2.78 5.34 -14.87
CA ILE A 96 -2.05 5.46 -16.13
C ILE A 96 -0.87 4.50 -16.05
N ARG A 97 -0.77 3.60 -17.03
CA ARG A 97 0.20 2.48 -16.99
C ARG A 97 1.64 2.93 -16.87
N ASP A 98 2.01 3.95 -17.63
CA ASP A 98 3.41 4.33 -17.85
C ASP A 98 3.78 5.61 -17.09
N VAL A 99 2.87 6.13 -16.25
CA VAL A 99 3.09 7.36 -15.47
C VAL A 99 2.55 7.16 -14.06
N PRO A 100 3.34 7.47 -13.01
CA PRO A 100 2.85 7.42 -11.65
C PRO A 100 1.64 8.35 -11.46
N THR A 101 0.49 7.79 -11.07
CA THR A 101 -0.66 8.57 -10.63
C THR A 101 -0.83 8.46 -9.13
N PHE A 102 -1.34 9.54 -8.53
CA PHE A 102 -1.53 9.64 -7.09
C PHE A 102 -2.91 10.18 -6.78
N VAL A 103 -3.40 9.83 -5.60
CA VAL A 103 -4.64 10.35 -5.06
C VAL A 103 -4.51 10.53 -3.56
N ASP A 104 -5.04 11.63 -3.07
CA ASP A 104 -5.20 11.85 -1.64
C ASP A 104 -6.58 11.36 -1.21
N VAL A 105 -6.62 10.40 -0.28
CA VAL A 105 -7.83 10.00 0.42
C VAL A 105 -7.94 10.86 1.67
N LEU A 106 -9.03 11.63 1.75
CA LEU A 106 -9.21 12.58 2.85
C LEU A 106 -9.87 11.90 4.06
N PRO A 107 -9.63 12.39 5.28
CA PRO A 107 -10.27 11.85 6.48
C PRO A 107 -11.81 11.93 6.46
N THR A 108 -12.35 12.85 5.65
CA THR A 108 -13.79 13.08 5.46
C THR A 108 -14.44 12.08 4.50
N ASP A 109 -13.63 11.41 3.68
CA ASP A 109 -14.14 10.41 2.75
C ASP A 109 -14.74 9.25 3.54
N VAL A 110 -15.82 8.66 3.04
CA VAL A 110 -16.43 7.47 3.65
C VAL A 110 -15.81 6.20 3.08
N ALA A 111 -15.60 6.17 1.76
CA ALA A 111 -15.11 5.00 1.07
C ALA A 111 -14.38 5.34 -0.23
N VAL A 112 -13.60 4.38 -0.71
CA VAL A 112 -12.97 4.37 -2.03
C VAL A 112 -13.36 3.09 -2.76
N ALA A 113 -13.97 3.20 -3.93
CA ALA A 113 -14.21 2.06 -4.82
C ALA A 113 -13.04 1.93 -5.81
N LEU A 114 -12.47 0.73 -5.90
CA LEU A 114 -11.36 0.40 -6.79
C LEU A 114 -11.84 -0.60 -7.84
N HIS A 115 -11.50 -0.34 -9.10
CA HIS A 115 -11.83 -1.18 -10.24
C HIS A 115 -10.58 -1.39 -11.11
N ASN A 116 -10.02 -2.60 -11.08
CA ASN A 116 -8.77 -2.97 -11.74
C ASN A 116 -7.58 -2.04 -11.40
N VAL A 117 -7.55 -1.51 -10.19
CA VAL A 117 -6.45 -0.68 -9.67
C VAL A 117 -6.03 -1.14 -8.28
N THR A 118 -4.78 -0.85 -7.94
CA THR A 118 -4.20 -1.05 -6.62
C THR A 118 -3.76 0.29 -6.06
N PHE A 119 -4.13 0.56 -4.82
CA PHE A 119 -3.68 1.68 -4.01
C PHE A 119 -2.54 1.20 -3.10
N THR A 120 -1.38 1.80 -3.21
CA THR A 120 -0.25 1.56 -2.30
C THR A 120 0.01 2.83 -1.53
N ILE A 121 0.02 2.76 -0.20
CA ILE A 121 0.26 3.95 0.62
C ILE A 121 1.67 4.48 0.33
N THR A 122 1.77 5.78 0.07
CA THR A 122 3.07 6.44 -0.07
C THR A 122 3.53 6.90 1.31
N PRO A 123 4.78 6.64 1.71
CA PRO A 123 5.35 7.13 2.96
C PRO A 123 5.45 8.66 3.01
#